data_AF-A0A7H4M8Y7-F1
#
_entry.id   AF-A0A7H4M8Y7-F1
#
_cell.length_a   1.000
_cell.length_b   1.000
_cell.length_c   1.000
_cell.angle_alpha   90.00
_cell.angle_beta   90.00
_cell.angle_gamma   90.00
#
_symmetry.space_group_name_H-M   'P 1'
#
loop_
_entity.id
_entity.type
_entity.pdbx_description
1 polymer ?
#
loop_
_entity_poly.entity_id
_entity_poly.type
_entity_poly.pdbx_seq_one_letter_code
_entity_poly.pdbx_strand_id
1 'polypeptide(L)' 'MIRISDAAQAHFAKLLANQEEGTQIRVFVINPGTPNAECGVSYCPTGCGGRHRHGAEI' A
#
# COMPACT_ATOMS: atom_id res chain seq x y z
N MET A 1 -1.22 17.44 -3.19
CA MET A 1 -2.22 16.55 -3.80
C MET A 1 -1.50 15.32 -4.35
N ILE A 2 -1.86 14.11 -3.92
CA ILE A 2 -1.24 12.86 -4.41
C ILE A 2 -2.00 12.44 -5.67
N ARG A 3 -1.28 12.22 -6.78
CA ARG A 3 -1.89 11.77 -8.05
C ARG A 3 -1.36 10.39 -8.38
N ILE A 4 -2.24 9.39 -8.39
CA ILE A 4 -1.92 8.03 -8.83
C ILE A 4 -2.26 7.93 -10.30
N SER A 5 -1.30 7.55 -11.15
CA SER A 5 -1.53 7.37 -12.59
C SER A 5 -2.52 6.23 -12.85
N ASP A 6 -3.28 6.31 -13.94
CA ASP A 6 -4.25 5.28 -14.32
C ASP A 6 -3.59 3.91 -14.51
N ALA A 7 -2.36 3.90 -15.07
CA ALA A 7 -1.55 2.70 -15.21
C ALA A 7 -1.22 2.05 -13.85
N ALA A 8 -0.88 2.85 -12.83
CA ALA A 8 -0.59 2.34 -11.50
C ALA A 8 -1.86 1.81 -10.81
N GLN A 9 -3.01 2.49 -10.96
CA GLN A 9 -4.29 2.01 -10.44
C GLN A 9 -4.68 0.65 -11.04
N ALA A 10 -4.55 0.49 -12.37
CA ALA A 10 -4.80 -0.78 -13.04
C ALA A 10 -3.84 -1.89 -12.57
N HIS A 11 -2.59 -1.54 -12.27
CA HIS A 11 -1.62 -2.48 -11.73
C HIS A 11 -1.99 -2.93 -10.32
N PHE A 12 -2.43 -2.02 -9.46
CA PHE A 12 -2.90 -2.33 -8.11
C PHE A 12 -4.19 -3.17 -8.12
N ALA A 13 -5.12 -2.90 -9.02
CA ALA A 13 -6.32 -3.72 -9.20
C ALA A 13 -5.98 -5.17 -9.58
N LYS A 14 -5.00 -5.38 -10.47
CA LYS A 14 -4.51 -6.73 -10.83
C LYS A 14 -3.84 -7.44 -9.65
N LEU A 15 -3.09 -6.70 -8.83
CA LEU A 15 -2.44 -7.26 -7.64
C LEU A 15 -3.49 -7.69 -6.62
N LEU A 16 -4.50 -6.84 -6.36
CA LEU A 16 -5.63 -7.14 -5.48
C LEU A 16 -6.52 -8.28 -5.97
N ALA A 17 -6.67 -8.45 -7.29
CA ALA A 17 -7.46 -9.54 -7.87
C ALA A 17 -6.89 -10.94 -7.54
N ASN A 18 -5.60 -11.04 -7.21
CA ASN A 18 -4.97 -12.29 -6.78
C ASN A 18 -4.97 -12.47 -5.25
N GLN A 19 -5.50 -11.50 -4.49
CA GLN A 19 -5.55 -11.54 -3.03
C GLN A 19 -6.96 -11.87 -2.53
N GLU A 20 -7.06 -12.22 -1.25
CA GLU A 20 -8.34 -12.52 -0.60
C GLU A 20 -9.25 -11.28 -0.54
N GLU A 21 -10.56 -11.54 -0.60
CA GLU A 21 -11.59 -10.50 -0.63
C GLU A 21 -11.45 -9.55 0.57
N GLY A 22 -11.35 -8.25 0.24
CA GLY A 22 -11.20 -7.15 1.19
C GLY A 22 -9.75 -6.79 1.56
N THR A 23 -8.74 -7.42 0.95
CA THR A 23 -7.36 -6.91 1.01
C THR A 23 -7.30 -5.47 0.48
N GLN A 24 -6.72 -4.56 1.25
CA GLN A 24 -6.54 -3.15 0.90
C GLN A 24 -5.06 -2.82 0.72
N ILE A 25 -4.75 -1.80 -0.07
CA ILE A 25 -3.37 -1.28 -0.20
C ILE A 25 -3.24 0.00 0.62
N ARG A 26 -2.23 0.05 1.47
CA ARG A 26 -1.84 1.25 2.22
C ARG A 26 -0.58 1.85 1.62
N VAL A 27 -0.61 3.16 1.37
CA VAL A 27 0.53 3.92 0.89
C VAL A 27 1.11 4.70 2.06
N PHE A 28 2.42 4.66 2.22
CA PHE A 28 3.14 5.43 3.23
C PHE A 28 4.32 6.16 2.61
N VAL A 29 4.66 7.29 3.20
CA VAL A 29 5.78 8.11 2.77
C VAL A 29 6.89 7.96 3.81
N ILE A 30 8.05 7.48 3.35
CA ILE A 30 9.27 7.38 4.15
C ILE A 30 10.06 8.68 3.94
N ASN A 31 10.60 9.25 5.01
CA ASN A 31 11.42 10.48 5.01
C ASN A 31 10.73 11.70 4.35
N PRO A 32 9.51 12.08 4.79
CA PRO A 32 8.84 13.25 4.23
C PRO A 32 9.67 14.51 4.43
N GLY A 33 9.83 15.31 3.37
CA GLY A 33 10.58 16.58 3.42
C GLY A 33 12.07 16.46 3.10
N THR A 34 12.58 15.26 2.78
CA THR A 34 13.95 15.06 2.28
C THR A 34 13.94 14.74 0.78
N PRO A 35 15.04 14.97 0.04
CA PRO A 35 15.14 14.55 -1.37
C PRO A 35 15.11 13.02 -1.54
N ASN A 36 15.39 12.26 -0.47
CA ASN A 36 15.27 10.79 -0.43
C ASN A 36 13.88 10.34 0.05
N ALA A 37 12.83 11.11 -0.27
CA ALA A 37 11.47 10.72 0.07
C ALA A 37 11.05 9.53 -0.79
N GLU A 38 10.65 8.45 -0.12
CA GLU A 38 10.23 7.22 -0.79
C GLU A 38 8.75 6.95 -0.52
N CYS A 39 8.06 6.42 -1.53
CA CYS A 39 6.66 6.03 -1.43
C CYS A 39 6.58 4.51 -1.40
N GLY A 40 6.26 3.96 -0.24
CA GLY A 40 6.06 2.53 -0.03
C GLY A 40 4.58 2.14 -0.12
N VAL A 41 4.31 0.88 -0.48
CA VAL A 41 2.96 0.30 -0.52
C VAL A 41 2.95 -1.02 0.23
N SER A 42 1.91 -1.28 1.02
CA SER A 42 1.78 -2.54 1.76
C SER A 42 0.34 -3.07 1.69
N TYR A 43 0.22 -4.39 1.65
CA TYR A 43 -1.07 -5.08 1.64
C TYR A 43 -1.61 -5.23 3.07
N CYS A 44 -2.86 -4.85 3.27
CA CYS A 44 -3.56 -4.93 4.53
C CYS A 44 -4.78 -5.86 4.34
N PRO A 45 -4.67 -7.16 4.66
CA PRO A 45 -5.80 -8.09 4.56
C PRO A 45 -6.90 -7.72 5.56
N THR A 46 -8.17 -7.72 5.12
CA THR A 46 -9.34 -7.56 5.99
C THR A 46 -9.54 -8.79 6.85
N GLY A 47 -9.04 -8.72 8.07
CA GLY A 47 -9.15 -9.78 9.06
C GLY A 47 -8.20 -9.57 10.24
N CYS A 48 -7.11 -8.83 10.03
CA CYS A 48 -6.23 -8.40 11.11
C CYS A 48 -6.68 -7.05 11.71
N GLY A 49 -7.96 -6.92 12.00
CA GLY A 49 -8.47 -5.83 12.82
C GLY A 49 -7.97 -6.01 14.25
N GLY A 50 -6.88 -5.33 14.63
CA GLY A 50 -6.62 -5.08 16.05
C GLY A 50 -5.19 -5.14 16.58
N ARG A 51 -4.15 -5.40 15.79
CA ARG A 51 -2.77 -5.28 16.32
C ARG A 51 -1.84 -4.61 15.33
N HIS A 52 -1.28 -3.49 15.77
CA HIS A 52 0.00 -2.96 15.32
C HIS A 52 1.00 -4.11 15.12
N ARG A 53 1.07 -4.68 13.92
CA ARG A 53 2.25 -5.41 13.48
C ARG A 53 3.03 -4.46 12.59
N HIS A 54 4.01 -3.80 13.20
CA HIS A 54 5.23 -3.48 12.46
C HIS A 54 5.71 -4.78 11.80
N GLY A 55 5.99 -4.74 10.50
CA GLY A 55 6.64 -5.86 9.80
C GLY A 55 5.70 -6.73 8.97
N ALA A 56 5.25 -6.19 7.85
CA ALA A 56 5.18 -6.97 6.62
C ALA A 56 5.86 -6.11 5.55
N GLU A 57 7.14 -6.42 5.38
CA GLU A 57 8.06 -6.09 4.29
C GLU A 57 7.37 -5.63 3.00
N ILE A 58 7.55 -4.35 2.65
CA ILE A 58 8.50 -3.85 1.63
C ILE A 58 8.76 -2.36 1.85
#